data_AF-A0A7W0EXB3-F1
#
_entry.id   AF-A0A7W0EXB3-F1
#
_cell.length_a   1.000
_cell.length_b   1.000
_cell.length_c   1.000
_cell.angle_alpha   90.00
_cell.angle_beta   90.00
_cell.angle_gamma   90.00
#
_symmetry.space_group_name_H-M   'P 1'
#
loop_
_entity.id
_entity.type
_entity.pdbx_description
1 polymer ?
#
loop_
_entity_poly.entity_id
_entity_poly.type
_entity_poly.pdbx_seq_one_letter_code
_entity_poly.pdbx_strand_id
1 'polypeptide(L)'
;MSITGTYILSLQTPMGTQTPTLKLKEDGGKVSGSMAGPMGSNEFDNGTANGNAVTWEMKISAMGQNIALSCNAVVDGDAISGKMTSPMGALDFTGKKED
;
A
#
# COMPACT_ATOMS: atom_id res chain seq x y z
N MET A 1 -8.73 4.64 15.59
CA MET A 1 -7.32 4.18 15.48
C MET A 1 -6.72 4.90 14.31
N SER A 2 -5.49 5.40 14.43
CA SER A 2 -4.87 6.17 13.36
C SER A 2 -4.18 5.22 12.38
N ILE A 3 -4.52 5.29 11.10
CA ILE A 3 -3.84 4.54 10.02
C ILE A 3 -2.52 5.20 9.60
N THR A 4 -2.23 6.40 10.11
CA THR A 4 -1.01 7.15 9.84
C THR A 4 0.22 6.43 10.42
N GLY A 5 1.24 6.25 9.59
CA GLY A 5 2.47 5.57 9.96
C GLY A 5 3.34 5.21 8.76
N THR A 6 4.57 4.80 9.04
CA THR A 6 5.42 4.10 8.08
C THR A 6 5.27 2.61 8.32
N TYR A 7 5.09 1.83 7.26
CA TYR A 7 4.86 0.38 7.31
C TYR A 7 5.83 -0.31 6.36
N ILE A 8 6.51 -1.35 6.84
CA ILE A 8 7.27 -2.26 5.99
C ILE A 8 6.32 -3.38 5.57
N LEU A 9 6.00 -3.40 4.27
CA LEU A 9 5.14 -4.42 3.70
C LEU A 9 5.96 -5.67 3.33
N SER A 10 5.24 -6.76 3.12
CA SER A 10 5.73 -8.04 2.64
C SER A 10 4.72 -8.57 1.62
N LEU A 11 5.14 -8.59 0.36
CA LEU A 11 4.35 -9.03 -0.78
C LEU A 11 5.00 -10.28 -1.38
N GLN A 12 4.28 -11.41 -1.39
CA GLN A 12 4.76 -12.63 -2.03
C GLN A 12 4.40 -12.63 -3.52
N THR A 13 5.31 -12.12 -4.35
CA THR A 13 5.11 -12.12 -5.82
C THR A 13 5.70 -13.38 -6.46
N PRO A 14 5.30 -13.75 -7.69
CA PRO A 14 5.93 -14.85 -8.43
C PRO A 14 7.45 -14.68 -8.64
N MET A 15 7.95 -13.43 -8.60
CA MET A 15 9.38 -13.11 -8.71
C MET A 15 10.13 -13.20 -7.37
N GLY A 16 9.43 -13.45 -6.25
CA GLY A 16 9.98 -13.50 -4.91
C GLY A 16 9.30 -12.51 -3.94
N THR A 17 9.68 -12.58 -2.66
CA THR A 17 9.20 -11.66 -1.62
C THR A 17 9.73 -10.25 -1.86
N GLN A 18 8.83 -9.28 -1.94
CA GLN A 18 9.14 -7.86 -2.05
C GLN A 18 8.77 -7.17 -0.75
N THR A 19 9.63 -6.28 -0.26
CA THR A 19 9.42 -5.54 0.99
C THR A 19 9.44 -4.02 0.79
N PRO A 20 8.41 -3.44 0.16
CA PRO A 20 8.33 -1.99 0.01
C PRO A 20 7.94 -1.31 1.32
N THR A 21 8.41 -0.09 1.49
CA THR A 21 8.02 0.82 2.57
C THR A 21 6.82 1.65 2.14
N LEU A 22 5.73 1.60 2.90
CA LEU A 22 4.50 2.37 2.72
C LEU A 22 4.40 3.43 3.81
N LYS A 23 4.28 4.70 3.43
CA LYS A 23 3.95 5.80 4.34
C LYS A 23 2.49 6.19 4.13
N LEU A 24 1.72 6.20 5.20
CA LEU A 24 0.32 6.63 5.21
C LEU A 24 0.18 7.89 6.05
N LYS A 25 -0.62 8.83 5.55
CA LYS A 25 -1.09 10.01 6.26
C LYS A 25 -2.59 10.12 6.06
N GLU A 26 -3.31 10.28 7.16
CA GLU A 26 -4.74 10.54 7.15
C GLU A 26 -5.05 11.98 7.54
N ASP A 27 -5.98 12.62 6.83
CA ASP A 27 -6.56 13.92 7.16
C ASP A 27 -8.09 13.87 6.92
N GLY A 28 -8.87 13.80 8.00
CA GLY A 28 -10.33 13.83 7.92
C GLY A 28 -10.97 12.74 7.03
N GLY A 29 -10.40 11.52 7.03
CA GLY A 29 -10.85 10.40 6.19
C GLY A 29 -10.26 10.36 4.78
N LYS A 30 -9.50 11.38 4.36
CA LYS A 30 -8.65 11.31 3.15
C LYS A 30 -7.30 10.73 3.50
N VAL A 31 -6.78 9.87 2.63
CA VAL A 31 -5.49 9.23 2.80
C VAL A 31 -4.56 9.62 1.68
N SER A 32 -3.40 10.13 2.05
CA SER A 32 -2.26 10.32 1.17
C SER A 32 -1.08 9.50 1.66
N GLY A 33 -0.12 9.27 0.79
CA GLY A 33 0.99 8.42 1.12
C GLY A 33 2.01 8.26 0.01
N SER A 34 3.03 7.48 0.33
CA SER A 34 4.04 7.08 -0.62
C SER A 34 4.42 5.63 -0.43
N MET A 35 4.67 4.93 -1.53
CA MET A 35 5.18 3.56 -1.51
C MET A 35 6.51 3.53 -2.25
N ALA A 36 7.56 3.12 -1.57
CA ALA A 36 8.90 2.96 -2.11
C ALA A 36 9.34 1.50 -2.04
N GLY A 37 9.79 0.94 -3.15
CA GLY A 37 10.28 -0.42 -3.21
C GLY A 37 11.18 -0.69 -4.41
N PRO A 38 11.50 -1.97 -4.70
CA PRO A 38 12.39 -2.35 -5.78
C PRO A 38 11.88 -1.95 -7.18
N MET A 39 10.56 -1.77 -7.33
CA MET A 39 9.93 -1.30 -8.56
C MET A 39 9.87 0.23 -8.70
N GLY A 40 10.45 0.97 -7.74
CA GLY A 40 10.45 2.44 -7.72
C GLY A 40 9.66 3.03 -6.55
N SER A 41 9.52 4.36 -6.57
CA SER A 41 8.78 5.13 -5.57
C SER A 41 7.61 5.84 -6.24
N ASN A 42 6.42 5.75 -5.63
CA ASN A 42 5.21 6.39 -6.12
C ASN A 42 4.47 7.05 -4.96
N GLU A 43 3.86 8.20 -5.22
CA GLU A 43 3.01 8.92 -4.26
C GLU A 43 1.55 8.78 -4.67
N PHE A 44 0.65 8.88 -3.70
CA PHE A 44 -0.79 8.88 -3.93
C PHE A 44 -1.49 9.79 -2.92
N ASP A 45 -2.60 10.39 -3.35
CA ASP A 45 -3.42 11.32 -2.57
C ASP A 45 -4.93 11.06 -2.70
N ASN A 46 -5.31 10.02 -3.44
CA ASN A 46 -6.70 9.63 -3.69
C ASN A 46 -7.26 8.59 -2.71
N GLY A 47 -6.53 8.31 -1.62
CA GLY A 47 -6.92 7.29 -0.68
C GLY A 47 -8.07 7.73 0.23
N THR A 48 -8.76 6.76 0.81
CA THR A 48 -9.83 6.97 1.79
C THR A 48 -9.67 6.01 2.96
N ALA A 49 -9.98 6.50 4.16
CA ALA A 49 -10.03 5.71 5.37
C ALA A 49 -11.46 5.67 5.91
N ASN A 50 -11.90 4.49 6.33
CA ASN A 50 -13.13 4.28 7.07
C ASN A 50 -12.83 3.46 8.32
N GLY A 51 -12.66 4.16 9.45
CA GLY A 51 -12.19 3.56 10.69
C GLY A 51 -10.77 3.05 10.55
N ASN A 52 -10.59 1.73 10.50
CA ASN A 52 -9.28 1.09 10.34
C ASN A 52 -9.07 0.47 8.94
N ALA A 53 -10.09 0.54 8.08
CA ALA A 53 -9.97 0.14 6.68
C ALA A 53 -9.46 1.34 5.86
N VAL A 54 -8.49 1.09 4.99
CA VAL A 54 -7.90 2.08 4.10
C VAL A 54 -7.89 1.55 2.68
N THR A 55 -8.26 2.41 1.73
CA THR A 55 -8.24 2.09 0.31
C THR A 55 -7.53 3.20 -0.45
N TRP A 56 -6.74 2.85 -1.45
CA TRP A 56 -6.06 3.83 -2.29
C TRP A 56 -5.73 3.23 -3.66
N GLU A 57 -5.49 4.10 -4.63
CA GLU A 57 -5.10 3.70 -5.97
C GLU A 57 -3.81 4.39 -6.37
N MET A 58 -2.89 3.63 -6.97
CA MET A 58 -1.60 4.16 -7.41
C MET A 58 -1.25 3.61 -8.80
N LYS A 59 -0.51 4.38 -9.59
CA LYS A 59 0.03 3.92 -10.87
C LYS A 59 1.52 3.73 -10.70
N ILE A 60 2.02 2.55 -11.00
CA ILE A 60 3.45 2.26 -11.00
C ILE A 60 3.94 2.09 -12.43
N SER A 61 5.16 2.56 -12.70
CA SER A 61 5.87 2.24 -13.94
C SER A 61 6.72 1.00 -13.70
N ALA A 62 6.31 -0.13 -14.28
CA ALA A 62 7.06 -1.38 -14.22
C ALA A 62 7.20 -1.94 -15.64
N MET A 63 8.40 -2.42 -15.98
CA MET A 63 8.67 -3.03 -17.30
C MET A 63 8.31 -2.13 -18.51
N GLY A 64 8.37 -0.80 -18.34
CA GLY A 64 8.00 0.17 -19.37
C GLY A 64 6.48 0.36 -19.57
N GLN A 65 5.65 -0.23 -18.72
CA GLN A 65 4.19 -0.08 -18.74
C GLN A 65 3.68 0.60 -17.46
N ASN A 66 2.61 1.38 -17.61
CA ASN A 66 1.90 1.98 -16.47
C ASN A 66 0.86 1.00 -15.96
N ILE A 67 1.07 0.48 -14.75
CA ILE A 67 0.18 -0.49 -14.11
C ILE A 67 -0.62 0.24 -13.04
N ALA A 68 -1.95 0.26 -13.19
CA ALA A 68 -2.85 0.74 -12.14
C ALA A 68 -2.99 -0.33 -11.05
N LEU A 69 -2.83 0.08 -9.81
CA LEU A 69 -2.95 -0.76 -8.63
C LEU A 69 -4.04 -0.19 -7.74
N SER A 70 -5.01 -1.02 -7.37
CA SER A 70 -6.02 -0.69 -6.36
C SER A 70 -5.71 -1.50 -5.10
N CYS A 71 -5.57 -0.82 -3.97
CA CYS A 71 -5.19 -1.41 -2.70
C CYS A 71 -6.32 -1.28 -1.70
N ASN A 72 -6.62 -2.37 -0.98
CA ASN A 72 -7.56 -2.40 0.13
C ASN A 72 -6.85 -3.03 1.32
N ALA A 73 -6.71 -2.31 2.41
CA ALA A 73 -6.01 -2.77 3.59
C ALA A 73 -6.80 -2.47 4.87
N VAL A 74 -6.46 -3.18 5.93
CA VAL A 74 -6.93 -2.97 7.29
C VAL A 74 -5.70 -2.81 8.18
N VAL A 75 -5.70 -1.76 8.99
CA VAL A 75 -4.69 -1.50 10.00
C VAL A 75 -5.22 -1.98 11.35
N ASP A 76 -4.45 -2.78 12.06
CA ASP A 76 -4.77 -3.26 13.41
C ASP A 76 -3.58 -3.01 14.33
N GLY A 77 -3.63 -1.89 15.07
CA GLY A 77 -2.49 -1.38 15.83
C GLY A 77 -1.28 -1.12 14.92
N ASP A 78 -0.23 -1.93 15.09
CA ASP A 78 1.01 -1.84 14.33
C ASP A 78 1.07 -2.83 13.16
N ALA A 79 0.02 -3.62 12.93
CA ALA A 79 -0.07 -4.52 11.79
C ALA A 79 -0.89 -3.87 10.67
N ILE A 80 -0.50 -4.12 9.42
CA ILE A 80 -1.31 -3.82 8.23
C ILE A 80 -1.43 -5.08 7.40
N SER A 81 -2.64 -5.37 6.91
CA SER A 81 -2.87 -6.49 6.00
C SER A 81 -3.88 -6.09 4.95
N GLY A 82 -3.76 -6.61 3.74
CA GLY A 82 -4.61 -6.20 2.65
C GLY A 82 -4.41 -6.98 1.38
N LYS A 83 -5.13 -6.54 0.35
CA LYS A 83 -5.07 -7.07 -0.99
C LYS A 83 -4.75 -5.94 -1.96
N MET A 84 -3.78 -6.19 -2.82
CA MET A 84 -3.39 -5.34 -3.94
C MET A 84 -3.89 -5.98 -5.23
N THR A 85 -4.68 -5.25 -6.00
CA THR A 85 -5.24 -5.71 -7.27
C THR A 85 -4.60 -4.96 -8.43
N SER A 86 -4.16 -5.69 -9.44
CA SER A 86 -3.56 -5.17 -10.66
C SER A 86 -4.18 -5.85 -11.90
N PRO A 87 -3.98 -5.31 -13.10
CA PRO A 87 -4.32 -6.00 -14.36
C PRO A 87 -3.70 -7.39 -14.51
N MET A 88 -2.60 -7.68 -13.81
CA MET A 88 -1.93 -8.99 -13.85
C MET A 88 -2.51 -9.98 -12.82
N GLY A 89 -3.37 -9.54 -11.91
CA GLY A 89 -3.94 -10.35 -10.84
C GLY A 89 -3.98 -9.62 -9.50
N ALA A 90 -4.57 -10.29 -8.50
CA ALA A 90 -4.62 -9.82 -7.13
C ALA A 90 -3.61 -10.57 -6.26
N LEU A 91 -3.02 -9.86 -5.30
CA LEU A 91 -1.99 -10.34 -4.41
C LEU A 91 -2.25 -9.87 -2.98
N ASP A 92 -2.21 -10.78 -2.03
CA ASP A 92 -2.34 -10.46 -0.62
C ASP A 92 -0.99 -9.97 -0.07
N PHE A 93 -1.04 -8.97 0.80
CA PHE A 93 0.12 -8.42 1.47
C PHE A 93 -0.11 -8.29 2.97
N THR A 94 0.99 -8.37 3.70
CA THR A 94 1.03 -8.06 5.13
C THR A 94 2.12 -7.04 5.38
N GLY A 95 2.13 -6.40 6.54
CA GLY A 95 3.15 -5.45 6.90
C GLY A 95 3.11 -5.12 8.38
N LYS A 96 4.18 -4.49 8.83
CA LYS A 96 4.31 -3.99 10.20
C LYS A 96 4.72 -2.53 10.18
N LYS A 97 4.19 -1.77 11.11
CA LYS A 97 4.58 -0.39 11.35
C LYS A 97 6.06 -0.35 11.75
N GLU A 98 6.79 0.56 11.14
CA GLU A 98 8.15 0.92 11.52
C GLU A 98 8.05 1.97 12.63
N ASP A 99 8.72 1.70 13.75
CA ASP A 99 8.74 2.53 14.98
C ASP A 99 9.58 3.81 14.78
#